data_AF-A0A1A7ZUZ5-F1
#
_entry.id   AF-A0A1A7ZUZ5-F1
#
_cell.length_a   1.000
_cell.length_b   1.000
_cell.length_c   1.000
_cell.angle_alpha   90.00
_cell.angle_beta   90.00
_cell.angle_gamma   90.00
#
_symmetry.space_group_name_H-M   'P 1'
#
loop_
_entity.id
_entity.type
_entity.pdbx_description
1 polymer ?
#
loop_
_entity_poly.entity_id
_entity_poly.type
_entity_poly.pdbx_seq_one_letter_code
_entity_poly.pdbx_strand_id
1 'polypeptide(L)'
;MTVVANPASTWPTVQPERTSLLDRTCKPKQTDGVRVLFEFNVNSCGTKAMAGDWYVVYENEILHDRLLIADGPNFISREPQFKVTARCFYPLSAINR
;
A
#
# COMPACT_ATOMS: atom_id res chain seq x y z
N MET A 1 -2.37 -11.95 -1.01
CA MET A 1 -3.03 -10.70 -1.44
C MET A 1 -2.22 -10.12 -2.58
N THR A 2 -2.92 -9.68 -3.62
CA THR A 2 -2.29 -9.06 -4.80
C THR A 2 -2.90 -7.69 -5.00
N VAL A 3 -2.06 -6.65 -5.07
CA VAL A 3 -2.50 -5.26 -5.21
C VAL A 3 -1.77 -4.64 -6.38
N VAL A 4 -2.53 -4.01 -7.28
CA VAL A 4 -1.98 -3.19 -8.38
C VAL A 4 -2.42 -1.76 -8.16
N ALA A 5 -1.46 -0.83 -8.22
CA ALA A 5 -1.73 0.59 -8.11
C ALA A 5 -0.97 1.37 -9.19
N ASN A 6 -1.44 2.56 -9.51
CA ASN A 6 -0.82 3.46 -10.50
C ASN A 6 -0.31 4.75 -9.82
N PRO A 7 0.80 4.66 -9.06
CA PRO A 7 1.35 5.80 -8.33
C PRO A 7 1.88 6.92 -9.26
N ALA A 8 2.36 6.60 -10.47
CA ALA A 8 2.89 7.63 -11.37
C ALA A 8 1.81 8.60 -11.90
N SER A 9 0.53 8.27 -11.76
CA SER A 9 -0.59 9.11 -12.20
C SER A 9 -1.03 10.16 -11.16
N THR A 10 -0.34 10.26 -10.02
CA THR A 10 -0.61 11.30 -9.02
C THR A 10 0.12 12.60 -9.32
N TRP A 11 -0.33 13.68 -8.68
CA TRP A 11 0.41 14.94 -8.58
C TRP A 11 0.69 15.25 -7.10
N PRO A 12 1.95 15.43 -6.69
CA PRO A 12 3.18 15.22 -7.47
C PRO A 12 3.33 13.75 -7.92
N THR A 13 4.10 13.53 -8.99
CA THR A 13 4.33 12.20 -9.54
C THR A 13 5.10 11.34 -8.56
N VAL A 14 4.54 10.19 -8.17
CA VAL A 14 5.19 9.23 -7.28
C VAL A 14 5.94 8.20 -8.10
N GLN A 15 7.22 8.03 -7.80
CA GLN A 15 8.06 6.99 -8.39
C GLN A 15 7.59 5.59 -7.93
N PRO A 16 7.08 4.75 -8.86
CA PRO A 16 6.56 3.41 -8.53
C PRO A 16 7.53 2.56 -7.72
N GLU A 17 8.79 2.49 -8.12
CA GLU A 17 9.85 1.70 -7.49
C GLU A 17 10.20 2.16 -6.06
N ARG A 18 9.81 3.37 -5.69
CA ARG A 18 10.04 3.95 -4.36
C ARG A 18 8.86 3.79 -3.42
N THR A 19 7.84 3.05 -3.84
CA THR A 19 6.73 2.68 -2.96
C THR A 19 7.09 1.46 -2.12
N SER A 20 6.36 1.27 -1.02
CA SER A 20 6.42 0.06 -0.18
C SER A 20 5.05 -0.22 0.42
N LEU A 21 4.88 -1.40 0.98
CA LEU A 21 3.76 -1.67 1.89
C LEU A 21 4.00 -1.01 3.26
N LEU A 22 3.11 -1.28 4.22
CA LEU A 22 3.21 -0.74 5.59
C LEU A 22 4.56 -1.14 6.24
N ASP A 23 4.96 -2.40 6.07
CA ASP A 23 6.34 -2.81 6.29
C ASP A 23 7.23 -2.32 5.13
N ARG A 24 8.18 -1.44 5.44
CA ARG A 24 9.05 -0.79 4.44
C ARG A 24 10.02 -1.74 3.74
N THR A 25 10.24 -2.93 4.30
CA THR A 25 11.04 -3.99 3.67
C THR A 25 10.27 -4.67 2.53
N CYS A 26 8.95 -4.63 2.53
CA CYS A 26 8.11 -5.16 1.46
C CYS A 26 8.05 -4.17 0.28
N LYS A 27 8.92 -4.40 -0.71
CA LYS A 27 9.01 -3.65 -1.97
C LYS A 27 8.10 -4.23 -3.06
N PRO A 28 7.81 -3.48 -4.14
CA PRO A 28 7.05 -3.98 -5.28
C PRO A 28 7.68 -5.25 -5.85
N LYS A 29 6.86 -6.25 -6.18
CA LYS A 29 7.29 -7.44 -6.90
C LYS A 29 7.60 -7.13 -8.36
N GLN A 30 6.83 -6.21 -8.94
CA GLN A 30 7.03 -5.74 -10.32
C GLN A 30 6.61 -4.28 -10.45
N THR A 31 7.23 -3.58 -11.40
CA THR A 31 6.82 -2.25 -11.87
C THR A 31 6.98 -2.17 -13.39
N ASP A 32 6.12 -1.39 -14.04
CA ASP A 32 6.21 -1.04 -15.48
C ASP A 32 6.58 0.44 -15.70
N GLY A 33 7.06 1.13 -14.66
CA GLY A 33 7.37 2.57 -14.67
C GLY A 33 6.15 3.47 -14.45
N VAL A 34 4.93 2.92 -14.47
CA VAL A 34 3.68 3.66 -14.19
C VAL A 34 2.94 3.05 -13.00
N ARG A 35 2.89 1.72 -12.97
CA ARG A 35 2.18 0.89 -12.02
C ARG A 35 3.16 0.09 -11.16
N VAL A 36 2.63 -0.37 -10.03
CA VAL A 36 3.27 -1.29 -9.11
C VAL A 36 2.39 -2.51 -8.89
N LEU A 37 3.02 -3.67 -8.77
CA LEU A 37 2.43 -4.91 -8.33
C LEU A 37 3.04 -5.30 -6.99
N PHE A 38 2.20 -5.45 -5.97
CA PHE A 38 2.56 -6.10 -4.71
C PHE A 38 1.89 -7.45 -4.63
N GLU A 39 2.65 -8.47 -4.23
CA GLU A 39 2.15 -9.80 -3.93
C GLU A 39 2.77 -10.27 -2.62
N PHE A 40 1.93 -10.56 -1.64
CA PHE A 40 2.35 -10.88 -0.27
C PHE A 40 1.32 -11.76 0.44
N ASN A 41 1.72 -12.45 1.51
CA ASN A 41 0.77 -13.19 2.33
C ASN A 41 -0.16 -12.22 3.05
N VAL A 42 -1.45 -12.54 3.15
CA VAL A 42 -2.48 -11.71 3.77
C VAL A 42 -2.17 -11.34 5.23
N ASN A 43 -1.34 -12.10 5.93
CA ASN A 43 -0.92 -11.84 7.32
C ASN A 43 0.51 -11.26 7.45
N SER A 44 1.14 -10.86 6.34
CA SER A 44 2.52 -10.37 6.28
C SER A 44 2.60 -8.88 5.92
N CYS A 45 3.81 -8.33 5.78
CA CYS A 45 4.06 -6.95 5.32
C CYS A 45 3.36 -5.85 6.13
N GLY A 46 3.19 -6.09 7.44
CA GLY A 46 2.50 -5.16 8.34
C GLY A 46 0.98 -5.15 8.19
N THR A 47 0.38 -6.12 7.50
CA THR A 47 -1.08 -6.18 7.31
C THR A 47 -1.80 -6.27 8.65
N LYS A 48 -2.80 -5.40 8.84
CA LYS A 48 -3.64 -5.37 10.04
C LYS A 48 -4.88 -6.21 9.79
N ALA A 49 -5.15 -7.15 10.69
CA ALA A 49 -6.39 -7.92 10.68
C ALA A 49 -7.37 -7.34 11.70
N MET A 50 -8.63 -7.15 11.29
CA MET A 50 -9.71 -6.66 12.13
C MET A 50 -10.89 -7.63 12.02
N ALA A 51 -11.32 -8.20 13.14
CA ALA A 51 -12.51 -9.03 13.19
C ALA A 51 -13.75 -8.15 13.38
N GLY A 52 -14.70 -8.23 12.45
CA GLY A 52 -16.06 -7.73 12.61
C GLY A 52 -17.02 -8.90 12.89
N ASP A 53 -18.30 -8.58 13.04
CA ASP A 53 -19.33 -9.59 13.41
C ASP A 53 -19.49 -10.71 12.37
N TRP A 54 -19.26 -10.41 11.08
CA TRP A 54 -19.52 -11.35 9.98
C TRP A 54 -18.34 -11.50 9.01
N TYR A 55 -17.28 -10.71 9.18
CA TYR A 55 -16.14 -10.66 8.28
C TYR A 55 -14.85 -10.40 9.04
N VAL A 56 -13.74 -10.88 8.47
CA VAL A 56 -12.39 -10.42 8.82
C VAL A 56 -11.92 -9.48 7.73
N VAL A 57 -11.46 -8.30 8.12
CA VAL A 57 -10.83 -7.32 7.22
C VAL A 57 -9.33 -7.43 7.35
N TYR A 58 -8.65 -7.64 6.22
CA TYR A 58 -7.21 -7.47 6.12
C TYR A 58 -6.92 -6.15 5.43
N GLU A 59 -6.21 -5.27 6.11
CA GLU A 59 -5.87 -3.93 5.65
C GLU A 59 -4.35 -3.77 5.52
N ASN A 60 -3.90 -3.28 4.38
CA ASN A 60 -2.53 -2.83 4.18
C ASN A 60 -2.50 -1.46 3.49
N GLU A 61 -1.36 -0.79 3.51
CA GLU A 61 -1.17 0.54 2.94
C GLU A 61 0.04 0.56 2.01
N ILE A 62 -0.13 1.09 0.79
CA ILE A 62 0.98 1.44 -0.10
C ILE A 62 1.40 2.87 0.25
N LEU A 63 2.68 3.04 0.54
CA LEU A 63 3.30 4.28 1.01
C LEU A 63 4.46 4.67 0.09
N HIS A 64 4.75 5.97 0.02
CA HIS A 64 5.98 6.50 -0.58
C HIS A 64 6.78 7.28 0.47
N ASP A 65 8.10 7.14 0.48
CA ASP A 65 8.96 7.87 1.42
C ASP A 65 9.17 9.32 1.02
N ARG A 66 9.00 10.21 2.01
CA ARG A 66 9.03 11.67 1.85
C ARG A 66 10.31 12.26 1.28
N LEU A 67 11.45 11.61 1.47
CA LEU A 67 12.76 12.21 1.19
C LEU A 67 13.00 12.47 -0.31
N LEU A 68 12.05 12.12 -1.17
CA LEU A 68 12.25 11.95 -2.61
C LEU A 68 11.14 12.55 -3.48
N ILE A 69 10.16 13.21 -2.86
CA ILE A 69 9.24 14.07 -3.61
C ILE A 69 9.93 15.43 -3.71
N ALA A 70 10.27 15.83 -4.93
CA ALA A 70 10.85 17.13 -5.23
C ALA A 70 9.77 18.22 -5.09
N ASP A 71 9.21 18.36 -3.90
CA ASP A 71 8.50 19.58 -3.56
C ASP A 71 9.53 20.69 -3.49
N GLY A 72 9.28 21.77 -4.23
CA GLY A 72 10.14 22.93 -4.30
C GLY A 72 10.57 23.46 -2.92
N PRO A 73 11.53 24.40 -2.90
CA PRO A 73 12.15 24.84 -1.65
C PRO A 73 11.06 25.33 -0.66
N ASN A 74 11.00 24.67 0.51
CA ASN A 74 10.26 25.05 1.73
C ASN A 74 8.86 24.43 2.03
N PHE A 75 8.46 23.31 1.43
CA PHE A 75 7.19 22.65 1.84
C PHE A 75 7.37 21.64 2.98
N ILE A 76 7.03 22.03 4.22
CA ILE A 76 6.97 21.13 5.40
C ILE A 76 5.53 20.66 5.58
N SER A 77 5.16 19.49 5.04
CA SER A 77 3.93 18.80 5.44
C SER A 77 4.25 17.73 6.49
N ARG A 78 3.27 17.24 7.28
CA ARG A 78 3.43 16.13 8.25
C ARG A 78 2.75 14.79 7.84
N GLU A 79 1.85 14.77 6.83
CA GLU A 79 1.30 13.54 6.22
C GLU A 79 2.11 12.89 5.06
N PRO A 80 2.14 11.55 4.93
CA PRO A 80 2.64 10.90 3.71
C PRO A 80 1.84 11.43 2.51
N GLN A 81 2.52 12.04 1.54
CA GLN A 81 1.84 12.67 0.40
C GLN A 81 1.17 11.65 -0.53
N PHE A 82 1.57 10.38 -0.42
CA PHE A 82 0.94 9.26 -1.10
C PHE A 82 0.67 8.12 -0.13
N LYS A 83 -0.62 7.79 0.00
CA LYS A 83 -1.11 6.64 0.75
C LYS A 83 -2.29 6.03 0.03
N VAL A 84 -2.21 4.73 -0.25
CA VAL A 84 -3.33 3.95 -0.78
C VAL A 84 -3.62 2.82 0.19
N THR A 85 -4.83 2.81 0.76
CA THR A 85 -5.27 1.75 1.67
C THR A 85 -5.98 0.67 0.87
N ALA A 86 -5.49 -0.56 0.95
CA ALA A 86 -6.11 -1.74 0.36
C ALA A 86 -6.77 -2.58 1.46
N ARG A 87 -8.05 -2.91 1.29
CA ARG A 87 -8.82 -3.73 2.22
C ARG A 87 -9.42 -4.94 1.51
N CYS A 88 -9.22 -6.12 2.07
CA CYS A 88 -9.88 -7.34 1.64
C CYS A 88 -10.80 -7.82 2.76
N PHE A 89 -12.06 -8.07 2.41
CA PHE A 89 -13.08 -8.55 3.32
C PHE A 89 -13.31 -10.04 3.07
N TYR A 90 -13.13 -10.85 4.10
CA TYR A 90 -13.38 -12.29 4.05
C TYR A 90 -14.55 -12.60 4.97
N PRO A 91 -15.66 -13.17 4.46
CA PRO A 91 -16.76 -13.56 5.34
C PRO A 91 -16.29 -14.67 6.28
N LEU A 92 -16.68 -14.63 7.55
CA LEU A 92 -16.28 -15.62 8.55
C LEU A 92 -16.70 -17.04 8.15
N SER A 93 -17.82 -17.18 7.43
CA SER A 93 -18.29 -18.46 6.88
C SER A 93 -17.31 -19.07 5.87
N ALA A 94 -16.48 -18.27 5.21
CA ALA A 94 -15.45 -18.75 4.27
C ALA A 94 -14.10 -19.02 4.94
N ILE A 95 -13.93 -18.66 6.21
CA ILE A 95 -12.67 -18.85 6.96
C ILE A 95 -12.61 -20.27 7.59
N ASN A 96 -13.63 -21.10 7.37
CA ASN A 96 -13.63 -22.52 7.71
C ASN A 96 -14.02 -23.40 6.52
N ARG A 97 -13.00 -23.95 5.84
CA ARG A 97 -13.01 -25.31 5.28
C ARG A 97 -11.60 -25.80 5.00
#